data_AF-A0A132PEG6-F1
#
_entry.id   AF-A0A132PEG6-F1
#
_cell.length_a   1.000
_cell.length_b   1.000
_cell.length_c   1.000
_cell.angle_alpha   90.00
_cell.angle_beta   90.00
_cell.angle_gamma   90.00
#
_symmetry.space_group_name_H-M   'P 1'
#
loop_
_entity.id
_entity.type
_entity.pdbx_description
1 polymer ?
#
loop_
_entity_poly.entity_id
_entity_poly.type
_entity_poly.pdbx_seq_one_letter_code
_entity_poly.pdbx_strand_id
1 'polypeptide(L)'
;MKDNAKDRLLRAAAELLDAAPGEPVSTRAVCERAGVAAPTLYHHFGSKQGLLDAVVEFGLGQYAAQGDADDDPVSDVRRGWDQHVQYGLDHPAFYVLLYGGIAPGRPCKVTAVAQAQLTRLLERAERRGLLRVPVDEAAEQIVAANVGVTLQLIAEPAGAADLGLSVALRENVLAGLLVTSAPERGPVSEVAQAAAALADALAGPDGGGPSLSDGERVLLGEWLSRLSRT
;
A
#
# COMPACT_ATOMS: atom_id res chain seq x y z
N MET A 1 27.26 20.26 -4.57
CA MET A 1 26.48 20.77 -5.73
C MET A 1 25.99 22.17 -5.36
N LYS A 2 26.13 23.19 -6.22
CA LYS A 2 25.63 24.55 -5.90
C LYS A 2 24.11 24.52 -5.91
N ASP A 3 23.49 24.83 -4.77
CA ASP A 3 22.04 24.86 -4.57
C ASP A 3 21.42 25.92 -5.49
N ASN A 4 20.84 25.49 -6.61
CA ASN A 4 20.33 26.39 -7.64
C ASN A 4 18.97 26.99 -7.20
N ALA A 5 18.51 28.04 -7.88
CA ALA A 5 17.28 28.73 -7.49
C ALA A 5 16.03 27.81 -7.51
N LYS A 6 16.00 26.82 -8.42
CA LYS A 6 14.94 25.82 -8.49
C LYS A 6 14.94 24.93 -7.25
N ASP A 7 16.10 24.42 -6.84
CA ASP A 7 16.24 23.53 -5.67
C ASP A 7 15.87 24.25 -4.36
N ARG A 8 16.26 25.52 -4.20
CA ARG A 8 15.86 26.34 -3.04
C ARG A 8 14.35 26.58 -2.99
N LEU A 9 13.72 26.84 -4.14
CA LEU A 9 12.27 27.00 -4.24
C LEU A 9 11.52 25.71 -3.88
N LEU A 10 12.01 24.56 -4.35
CA LEU A 10 11.43 23.24 -4.00
C LEU A 10 11.51 22.98 -2.50
N ARG A 11 12.68 23.20 -1.90
CA ARG A 11 12.89 22.98 -0.46
C ARG A 11 12.03 23.92 0.39
N ALA A 12 12.00 25.21 0.06
CA ALA A 12 11.19 26.19 0.76
C ALA A 12 9.68 25.88 0.69
N ALA A 13 9.21 25.35 -0.44
CA ALA A 13 7.82 24.95 -0.59
C ALA A 13 7.50 23.67 0.17
N ALA A 14 8.41 22.68 0.20
CA ALA A 14 8.27 21.47 1.03
C ALA A 14 8.22 21.83 2.52
N GLU A 15 9.16 22.64 3.01
CA GLU A 15 9.21 23.11 4.40
C GLU A 15 7.94 23.87 4.81
N LEU A 16 7.36 24.65 3.89
CA LEU A 16 6.11 25.36 4.13
C LEU A 16 4.90 24.44 4.20
N LEU A 17 4.88 23.36 3.42
CA LEU A 17 3.81 22.35 3.48
C LEU A 17 3.86 21.61 4.82
N ASP A 18 5.05 21.25 5.29
CA ASP A 18 5.23 20.54 6.57
C ASP A 18 4.90 21.44 7.78
N ALA A 19 5.25 22.73 7.72
CA ALA A 19 5.07 23.66 8.84
C ALA A 19 3.61 24.06 9.11
N ALA A 20 2.72 23.95 8.12
CA ALA A 20 1.31 24.36 8.27
C ALA A 20 0.35 23.38 7.55
N PRO A 21 0.09 22.21 8.14
CA PRO A 21 -0.84 21.23 7.58
C PRO A 21 -2.24 21.81 7.34
N GLY A 22 -2.73 21.72 6.11
CA GLY A 22 -4.07 22.20 5.73
C GLY A 22 -4.14 23.69 5.37
N GLU A 23 -3.06 24.46 5.53
CA GLU A 23 -3.03 25.85 5.09
C GLU A 23 -2.52 25.99 3.64
N PRO A 24 -3.12 26.88 2.83
CA PRO A 24 -2.68 27.08 1.46
C PRO A 24 -1.31 27.75 1.42
N VAL A 25 -0.30 27.04 0.89
CA VAL A 25 1.05 27.60 0.66
C VAL A 25 1.00 28.78 -0.32
N SER A 26 1.51 29.94 0.07
CA SER A 26 1.57 31.11 -0.81
C SER A 26 2.88 31.13 -1.62
N THR A 27 2.81 31.48 -2.91
CA THR A 27 4.01 31.64 -3.76
C THR A 27 4.94 32.73 -3.23
N ARG A 28 4.38 33.74 -2.55
CA ARG A 28 5.13 34.79 -1.88
C ARG A 28 5.98 34.24 -0.73
N ALA A 29 5.38 33.45 0.17
CA ALA A 29 6.10 32.84 1.29
C ALA A 29 7.19 31.87 0.83
N VAL A 30 6.95 31.14 -0.27
CA VAL A 30 7.97 30.28 -0.89
C VAL A 30 9.14 31.11 -1.40
N CYS A 31 8.87 32.17 -2.18
CA CYS A 31 9.89 33.06 -2.73
C CYS A 31 10.74 33.73 -1.64
N GLU A 32 10.08 34.23 -0.60
CA GLU A 32 10.71 34.87 0.55
C GLU A 32 11.66 33.91 1.27
N ARG A 33 11.20 32.68 1.57
CA ARG A 33 12.00 31.65 2.22
C ARG A 33 13.14 31.12 1.35
N ALA A 34 12.92 30.98 0.05
CA ALA A 34 13.95 30.56 -0.90
C ALA A 34 14.95 31.68 -1.27
N GLY A 35 14.71 32.91 -0.81
CA GLY A 35 15.54 34.08 -1.12
C GLY A 35 15.56 34.41 -2.62
N VAL A 36 14.42 34.26 -3.31
CA VAL A 36 14.31 34.50 -4.76
C VAL A 36 13.09 35.36 -5.09
N ALA A 37 13.17 36.08 -6.21
CA ALA A 37 12.06 36.91 -6.68
C ALA A 37 10.98 36.06 -7.38
N ALA A 38 9.72 36.49 -7.27
CA ALA A 38 8.55 35.81 -7.85
C ALA A 38 8.67 35.46 -9.35
N PRO A 39 9.26 36.29 -10.24
CA PRO A 39 9.45 35.91 -11.64
C PRO A 39 10.29 34.64 -11.83
N THR A 40 11.23 34.37 -10.91
CA THR A 40 12.07 33.16 -10.94
C THR A 40 11.25 31.90 -10.68
N LEU A 41 10.28 31.98 -9.75
CA LEU A 41 9.34 30.89 -9.49
C LEU A 41 8.52 30.58 -10.74
N TYR A 42 7.91 31.58 -11.35
CA TYR A 42 7.08 31.37 -12.55
C TYR A 42 7.92 30.95 -13.77
N HIS A 43 9.18 31.37 -13.87
CA HIS A 43 10.10 30.89 -14.91
C HIS A 43 10.39 29.39 -14.78
N HIS A 44 10.60 28.89 -13.57
CA HIS A 44 10.93 27.47 -13.35
C HIS A 44 9.70 26.56 -13.35
N PHE A 45 8.57 27.04 -12.85
CA PHE A 45 7.41 26.18 -12.54
C PHE A 45 6.13 26.56 -13.28
N GLY A 46 6.11 27.71 -13.98
CA GLY A 46 4.97 28.20 -14.75
C GLY A 46 3.78 28.69 -13.90
N SER A 47 3.48 28.03 -12.78
CA SER A 47 2.37 28.36 -11.89
C SER A 47 2.60 27.87 -10.46
N LYS A 48 1.75 28.30 -9.52
CA LYS A 48 1.70 27.71 -8.17
C LYS A 48 1.47 26.20 -8.25
N GLN A 49 0.58 25.75 -9.14
CA GLN A 49 0.31 24.32 -9.30
C GLN A 49 1.56 23.58 -9.81
N GLY A 50 2.25 24.12 -10.81
CA GLY A 50 3.48 23.50 -11.33
C GLY A 50 4.61 23.48 -10.30
N LEU A 51 4.64 24.43 -9.35
CA LEU A 51 5.57 24.36 -8.22
C LEU A 51 5.19 23.20 -7.30
N LEU A 52 3.91 23.08 -6.94
CA LEU A 52 3.44 21.99 -6.09
C LEU A 52 3.66 20.62 -6.75
N ASP A 53 3.39 20.50 -8.05
CA ASP A 53 3.65 19.28 -8.82
C ASP A 53 5.16 18.91 -8.77
N ALA A 54 6.05 19.89 -8.95
CA ALA A 54 7.50 19.67 -8.90
C ALA A 54 8.03 19.41 -7.47
N VAL A 55 7.43 20.02 -6.44
CA VAL A 55 7.70 19.72 -5.03
C VAL A 55 7.37 18.28 -4.73
N VAL A 56 6.30 17.77 -5.32
CA VAL A 56 5.96 16.38 -5.15
C VAL A 56 6.92 15.43 -5.87
N GLU A 57 7.28 15.72 -7.13
CA GLU A 57 8.32 14.95 -7.84
C GLU A 57 9.63 14.91 -7.04
N PHE A 58 9.99 16.03 -6.40
CA PHE A 58 11.17 16.13 -5.53
C PHE A 58 11.04 15.28 -4.26
N GLY A 59 9.89 15.33 -3.58
CA GLY A 59 9.62 14.52 -2.39
C GLY A 59 9.66 13.02 -2.69
N LEU A 60 9.02 12.58 -3.79
CA LEU A 60 9.01 11.19 -4.23
C LEU A 60 10.40 10.70 -4.70
N GLY A 61 11.20 11.57 -5.30
CA GLY A 61 12.58 11.24 -5.70
C GLY A 61 13.51 10.88 -4.53
N GLN A 62 13.22 11.37 -3.31
CA GLN A 62 14.01 11.07 -2.11
C GLN A 62 13.77 9.64 -1.59
N TYR A 63 12.63 9.02 -1.91
CA TYR A 63 12.33 7.62 -1.58
C TYR A 63 13.05 6.64 -2.46
N ALA A 64 13.33 7.03 -3.70
CA ALA A 64 13.73 6.10 -4.73
C ALA A 64 15.15 5.51 -4.52
N ALA A 65 15.90 6.03 -3.55
CA ALA A 65 17.31 5.74 -3.35
C ALA A 65 17.63 4.83 -2.16
N GLN A 66 16.64 4.32 -1.41
CA GLN A 66 16.88 3.68 -0.11
C GLN A 66 16.55 2.17 -0.14
N GLY A 67 17.52 1.37 -0.57
CA GLY A 67 17.52 -0.08 -0.36
C GLY A 67 18.33 -0.84 -1.41
N ASP A 68 19.30 -1.64 -0.96
CA ASP A 68 19.85 -2.71 -1.80
C ASP A 68 18.73 -3.71 -2.10
N ALA A 69 18.60 -4.10 -3.37
CA ALA A 69 17.64 -5.10 -3.79
C ALA A 69 17.90 -6.42 -3.04
N ASP A 70 16.90 -6.90 -2.29
CA ASP A 70 16.96 -8.22 -1.67
C ASP A 70 16.90 -9.30 -2.78
N ASP A 71 17.27 -10.54 -2.47
CA ASP A 71 17.09 -11.65 -3.39
C ASP A 71 15.61 -12.02 -3.54
N ASP A 72 14.71 -11.63 -2.63
CA ASP A 72 13.27 -11.88 -2.73
C ASP A 72 12.48 -10.63 -3.20
N PRO A 73 11.94 -10.62 -4.44
CA PRO A 73 11.18 -9.48 -4.96
C PRO A 73 9.88 -9.22 -4.19
N VAL A 74 9.29 -10.23 -3.53
CA VAL A 74 8.05 -10.01 -2.76
C VAL A 74 8.36 -9.26 -1.46
N SER A 75 9.46 -9.60 -0.79
CA SER A 75 9.94 -8.87 0.37
C SER A 75 10.29 -7.42 0.04
N ASP A 76 10.86 -7.15 -1.13
CA ASP A 76 11.10 -5.78 -1.59
C ASP A 76 9.79 -4.98 -1.80
N VAL A 77 8.74 -5.60 -2.35
CA VAL A 77 7.42 -4.96 -2.48
C VAL A 77 6.82 -4.65 -1.10
N ARG A 78 6.95 -5.57 -0.13
CA ARG A 78 6.50 -5.31 1.25
C ARG A 78 7.23 -4.12 1.88
N ARG A 79 8.54 -4.06 1.71
CA ARG A 79 9.38 -2.96 2.20
C ARG A 79 8.96 -1.63 1.57
N GLY A 80 8.76 -1.61 0.25
CA GLY A 80 8.30 -0.42 -0.46
C GLY A 80 6.94 0.07 0.00
N TRP A 81 6.01 -0.84 0.29
CA TRP A 81 4.70 -0.51 0.87
C TRP A 81 4.84 0.21 2.22
N ASP A 82 5.65 -0.35 3.12
CA ASP A 82 5.83 0.20 4.48
C ASP A 82 6.50 1.56 4.46
N GLN A 83 7.52 1.73 3.60
CA GLN A 83 8.20 3.00 3.41
C GLN A 83 7.24 4.09 2.90
N HIS A 84 6.34 3.74 1.97
CA HIS A 84 5.34 4.67 1.45
C HIS A 84 4.34 5.11 2.52
N VAL A 85 3.84 4.16 3.32
CA VAL A 85 2.94 4.45 4.44
C VAL A 85 3.61 5.34 5.47
N GLN A 86 4.83 4.99 5.88
CA GLN A 86 5.57 5.73 6.89
C GLN A 86 5.77 7.19 6.48
N TYR A 87 6.16 7.44 5.23
CA TYR A 87 6.30 8.83 4.80
C TYR A 87 4.98 9.58 4.79
N GLY A 88 3.88 8.95 4.36
CA GLY A 88 2.58 9.63 4.41
C GLY A 88 2.23 10.09 5.83
N LEU A 89 2.61 9.29 6.83
CA LEU A 89 2.44 9.61 8.25
C LEU A 89 3.44 10.67 8.75
N ASP A 90 4.68 10.66 8.24
CA ASP A 90 5.69 11.66 8.59
C ASP A 90 5.40 13.02 7.93
N HIS A 91 4.73 13.02 6.78
CA HIS A 91 4.45 14.21 5.94
C HIS A 91 2.96 14.31 5.51
N PRO A 92 1.99 14.35 6.45
CA PRO A 92 0.57 14.21 6.14
C PRO A 92 0.02 15.36 5.29
N ALA A 93 0.51 16.59 5.50
CA ALA A 93 0.09 17.77 4.73
C ALA A 93 0.44 17.63 3.24
N PHE A 94 1.66 17.20 2.97
CA PHE A 94 2.16 16.94 1.63
C PHE A 94 1.41 15.77 0.99
N TYR A 95 1.18 14.70 1.75
CA TYR A 95 0.51 13.51 1.26
C TYR A 95 -0.96 13.76 0.89
N VAL A 96 -1.68 14.55 1.69
CA VAL A 96 -3.06 14.98 1.39
C VAL A 96 -3.11 15.91 0.19
N LEU A 97 -2.13 16.81 0.02
CA LEU A 97 -2.06 17.65 -1.18
C LEU A 97 -1.91 16.79 -2.45
N LEU A 98 -1.10 15.74 -2.37
CA LEU A 98 -0.81 14.83 -3.48
C LEU A 98 -1.98 13.91 -3.83
N TYR A 99 -2.56 13.25 -2.82
CA TYR A 99 -3.54 12.18 -3.04
C TYR A 99 -4.97 12.55 -2.66
N GLY A 100 -5.20 13.64 -1.91
CA GLY A 100 -6.53 14.07 -1.47
C GLY A 100 -7.25 15.02 -2.44
N GLY A 101 -6.53 15.67 -3.36
CA GLY A 101 -7.08 16.62 -4.35
C GLY A 101 -7.74 15.95 -5.58
N ILE A 102 -8.58 14.93 -5.37
CA ILE A 102 -9.13 14.10 -6.45
C ILE A 102 -10.26 14.84 -7.20
N ALA A 103 -10.19 14.87 -8.53
CA ALA A 103 -11.24 15.40 -9.39
C ALA A 103 -11.49 14.49 -10.61
N PRO A 104 -12.74 14.33 -11.09
CA PRO A 104 -13.03 13.53 -12.28
C PRO A 104 -12.19 13.95 -13.49
N GLY A 105 -11.58 12.97 -14.17
CA GLY A 105 -10.80 13.19 -15.39
C GLY A 105 -9.42 13.85 -15.18
N ARG A 106 -8.99 14.06 -13.94
CA ARG A 106 -7.66 14.61 -13.63
C ARG A 106 -6.82 13.57 -12.87
N PRO A 107 -6.16 12.63 -13.57
CA PRO A 107 -5.34 11.62 -12.93
C PRO A 107 -4.20 12.30 -12.16
N CYS A 108 -3.81 11.71 -11.03
CA CYS A 108 -2.65 12.16 -10.28
C CYS A 108 -1.39 11.89 -11.13
N LYS A 109 -0.87 12.93 -11.81
CA LYS A 109 0.29 12.81 -12.73
C LYS A 109 1.62 12.55 -12.03
N VAL A 110 1.59 12.54 -10.71
CA VAL A 110 2.74 12.86 -9.86
C VAL A 110 3.44 11.59 -9.36
N THR A 111 2.87 10.41 -9.60
CA THR A 111 3.41 9.13 -9.08
C THR A 111 4.36 8.41 -10.04
N ALA A 112 4.76 9.00 -11.16
CA ALA A 112 5.50 8.30 -12.21
C ALA A 112 6.81 7.62 -11.72
N VAL A 113 7.54 8.26 -10.80
CA VAL A 113 8.80 7.71 -10.26
C VAL A 113 8.55 6.52 -9.32
N ALA A 114 7.67 6.69 -8.32
CA ALA A 114 7.32 5.62 -7.39
C ALA A 114 6.64 4.44 -8.11
N GLN A 115 5.79 4.73 -9.09
CA GLN A 115 5.15 3.74 -9.94
C GLN A 115 6.18 2.98 -10.77
N ALA A 116 7.14 3.66 -11.41
CA ALA A 116 8.20 3.00 -12.15
C ALA A 116 9.08 2.09 -11.26
N GLN A 117 9.27 2.43 -9.99
CA GLN A 117 9.97 1.57 -9.03
C GLN A 117 9.18 0.31 -8.69
N LEU A 118 7.89 0.48 -8.35
CA LEU A 118 7.00 -0.64 -8.07
C LEU A 118 6.91 -1.57 -9.29
N THR A 119 6.76 -1.03 -10.49
CA THR A 119 6.80 -1.79 -11.75
C THR A 119 8.09 -2.61 -11.86
N ARG A 120 9.28 -2.02 -11.62
CA ARG A 120 10.55 -2.76 -11.64
C ARG A 120 10.61 -3.90 -10.63
N LEU A 121 10.05 -3.72 -9.44
CA LEU A 121 9.97 -4.77 -8.42
C LEU A 121 9.02 -5.91 -8.85
N LEU A 122 7.87 -5.55 -9.41
CA LEU A 122 6.88 -6.50 -9.90
C LEU A 122 7.37 -7.26 -11.14
N GLU A 123 8.10 -6.62 -12.06
CA GLU A 123 8.75 -7.31 -13.18
C GLU A 123 9.76 -8.37 -12.71
N ARG A 124 10.44 -8.15 -11.56
CA ARG A 124 11.30 -9.19 -10.96
C ARG A 124 10.47 -10.37 -10.44
N ALA A 125 9.31 -10.10 -9.84
CA ALA A 125 8.39 -11.15 -9.39
C ALA A 125 7.77 -11.91 -10.58
N GLU A 126 7.42 -11.21 -11.66
CA GLU A 126 6.89 -11.80 -12.90
C GLU A 126 7.91 -12.74 -13.56
N ARG A 127 9.17 -12.32 -13.69
CA ARG A 127 10.25 -13.17 -14.23
C ARG A 127 10.46 -14.47 -13.46
N ARG A 128 10.00 -14.53 -12.20
CA ARG A 128 10.02 -15.73 -11.35
C ARG A 128 8.70 -16.50 -11.34
N GLY A 129 7.72 -16.10 -12.15
CA GLY A 129 6.40 -16.72 -12.21
C GLY A 129 5.55 -16.51 -10.96
N LEU A 130 5.83 -15.46 -10.19
CA LEU A 130 5.18 -15.22 -8.90
C LEU A 130 3.90 -14.38 -8.98
N LEU A 131 3.53 -13.82 -10.14
CA LEU A 131 2.32 -12.99 -10.29
C LEU A 131 1.19 -13.76 -10.98
N ARG A 132 -0.04 -13.59 -10.49
CA ARG A 132 -1.27 -14.14 -11.11
C ARG A 132 -1.85 -13.24 -12.20
N VAL A 133 -1.52 -11.95 -12.16
CA VAL A 133 -2.02 -10.91 -13.06
C VAL A 133 -0.85 -10.17 -13.71
N PRO A 134 -1.07 -9.45 -14.83
CA PRO A 134 -0.04 -8.63 -15.44
C PRO A 134 0.54 -7.59 -14.46
N VAL A 135 1.80 -7.21 -14.66
CA VAL A 135 2.52 -6.25 -13.80
C VAL A 135 1.76 -4.94 -13.62
N ASP A 136 1.20 -4.38 -14.68
CA ASP A 136 0.47 -3.10 -14.62
C ASP A 136 -0.77 -3.18 -13.73
N GLU A 137 -1.52 -4.29 -13.82
CA GLU A 137 -2.70 -4.53 -12.99
C GLU A 137 -2.31 -4.72 -11.52
N ALA A 138 -1.24 -5.47 -11.24
CA ALA A 138 -0.71 -5.63 -9.89
C ALA A 138 -0.25 -4.29 -9.29
N ALA A 139 0.42 -3.46 -10.09
CA ALA A 139 0.89 -2.14 -9.67
C ALA A 139 -0.29 -1.22 -9.32
N GLU A 140 -1.33 -1.20 -10.16
CA GLU A 140 -2.52 -0.38 -9.93
C GLU A 140 -3.25 -0.78 -8.63
N GLN A 141 -3.44 -2.08 -8.40
CA GLN A 141 -4.08 -2.57 -7.17
C GLN A 141 -3.26 -2.24 -5.91
N ILE A 142 -1.94 -2.41 -5.97
CA ILE A 142 -1.03 -2.07 -4.87
C ILE A 142 -1.09 -0.58 -4.57
N VAL A 143 -0.97 0.29 -5.59
CA VAL A 143 -1.01 1.74 -5.40
C VAL A 143 -2.35 2.18 -4.83
N ALA A 144 -3.46 1.68 -5.36
CA ALA A 144 -4.79 2.07 -4.89
C ALA A 144 -4.99 1.73 -3.40
N ALA A 145 -4.60 0.52 -3.00
CA ALA A 145 -4.75 0.08 -1.62
C ALA A 145 -3.76 0.79 -0.66
N ASN A 146 -2.51 0.95 -1.07
CA ASN A 146 -1.47 1.61 -0.29
C ASN A 146 -1.76 3.11 -0.08
N VAL A 147 -2.22 3.80 -1.14
CA VAL A 147 -2.65 5.19 -1.03
C VAL A 147 -3.87 5.32 -0.12
N GLY A 148 -4.87 4.45 -0.31
CA GLY A 148 -6.09 4.46 0.49
C GLY A 148 -5.84 4.27 1.98
N VAL A 149 -5.07 3.25 2.36
CA VAL A 149 -4.76 3.00 3.78
C VAL A 149 -3.92 4.10 4.39
N THR A 150 -3.00 4.70 3.64
CA THR A 150 -2.19 5.82 4.14
C THR A 150 -3.07 7.04 4.42
N LEU A 151 -3.98 7.40 3.51
CA LEU A 151 -4.94 8.50 3.75
C LEU A 151 -5.87 8.20 4.93
N GLN A 152 -6.31 6.96 5.08
CA GLN A 152 -7.12 6.53 6.22
C GLN A 152 -6.36 6.72 7.54
N LEU A 153 -5.10 6.29 7.62
CA LEU A 153 -4.27 6.44 8.82
C LEU A 153 -3.95 7.91 9.11
N ILE A 154 -3.76 8.75 8.10
CA ILE A 154 -3.59 10.20 8.27
C ILE A 154 -4.85 10.85 8.87
N ALA A 155 -6.03 10.34 8.53
CA ALA A 155 -7.30 10.85 9.05
C ALA A 155 -7.55 10.46 10.52
N GLU A 156 -6.79 9.52 11.08
CA GLU A 156 -6.90 9.12 12.48
C GLU A 156 -6.33 10.19 13.43
N PRO A 157 -6.80 10.24 14.68
CA PRO A 157 -6.24 11.14 15.69
C PRO A 157 -4.73 10.92 15.86
N ALA A 158 -3.97 12.00 16.10
CA ALA A 158 -2.53 11.93 16.30
C ALA A 158 -2.17 10.93 17.42
N GLY A 159 -1.30 9.96 17.09
CA GLY A 159 -0.87 8.90 18.00
C GLY A 159 -1.81 7.69 18.10
N ALA A 160 -2.90 7.65 17.33
CA ALA A 160 -3.83 6.51 17.29
C ALA A 160 -3.67 5.60 16.05
N ALA A 161 -2.79 5.96 15.12
CA ALA A 161 -2.59 5.25 13.85
C ALA A 161 -2.31 3.75 14.04
N ASP A 162 -3.27 2.91 13.64
CA ASP A 162 -3.11 1.45 13.70
C ASP A 162 -2.34 0.92 12.47
N LEU A 163 -1.02 0.79 12.60
CA LEU A 163 -0.18 0.19 11.57
C LEU A 163 -0.56 -1.28 11.25
N GLY A 164 -1.28 -1.96 12.15
CA GLY A 164 -1.82 -3.29 11.93
C GLY A 164 -2.79 -3.34 10.74
N LEU A 165 -3.57 -2.27 10.52
CA LEU A 165 -4.45 -2.14 9.36
C LEU A 165 -3.64 -2.14 8.04
N SER A 166 -2.54 -1.38 7.99
CA SER A 166 -1.66 -1.32 6.82
C SER A 166 -1.05 -2.69 6.50
N VAL A 167 -0.53 -3.38 7.52
CA VAL A 167 0.05 -4.71 7.37
C VAL A 167 -0.99 -5.72 6.88
N ALA A 168 -2.18 -5.75 7.48
CA ALA A 168 -3.24 -6.66 7.09
C ALA A 168 -3.70 -6.42 5.64
N LEU A 169 -3.90 -5.16 5.24
CA LEU A 169 -4.29 -4.82 3.87
C LEU A 169 -3.21 -5.20 2.87
N ARG A 170 -1.94 -4.93 3.17
CA ARG A 170 -0.80 -5.31 2.35
C ARG A 170 -0.77 -6.82 2.08
N GLU A 171 -0.87 -7.64 3.13
CA GLU A 171 -0.85 -9.10 2.97
C GLU A 171 -2.08 -9.60 2.20
N ASN A 172 -3.26 -9.00 2.39
CA ASN A 172 -4.45 -9.36 1.62
C ASN A 172 -4.30 -9.06 0.11
N VAL A 173 -3.76 -7.88 -0.23
CA VAL A 173 -3.49 -7.49 -1.62
C VAL A 173 -2.45 -8.42 -2.23
N LEU A 174 -1.32 -8.65 -1.55
CA LEU A 174 -0.27 -9.55 -2.04
C LEU A 174 -0.78 -10.99 -2.18
N ALA A 175 -1.60 -11.48 -1.25
CA ALA A 175 -2.20 -12.82 -1.35
C ALA A 175 -3.13 -12.96 -2.58
N GLY A 176 -3.76 -11.87 -3.03
CA GLY A 176 -4.56 -11.81 -4.26
C GLY A 176 -3.73 -11.74 -5.55
N LEU A 177 -2.58 -11.06 -5.50
CA LEU A 177 -1.73 -10.82 -6.66
C LEU A 177 -0.68 -11.92 -6.90
N LEU A 178 -0.20 -12.57 -5.85
CA LEU A 178 0.89 -13.54 -5.93
C LEU A 178 0.36 -14.93 -6.24
N VAL A 179 1.07 -15.67 -7.09
CA VAL A 179 0.93 -17.12 -7.17
C VAL A 179 1.35 -17.65 -5.81
N THR A 180 0.37 -17.96 -4.96
CA THR A 180 0.63 -18.95 -3.92
C THR A 180 1.03 -20.19 -4.71
N SER A 181 2.29 -20.60 -4.62
CA SER A 181 2.48 -22.00 -4.28
C SER A 181 1.59 -22.13 -3.06
N ALA A 182 0.39 -22.71 -3.21
CA ALA A 182 -0.29 -23.17 -2.01
C ALA A 182 0.83 -23.84 -1.20
N PRO A 183 1.02 -23.55 0.10
CA PRO A 183 1.74 -24.55 0.89
C PRO A 183 1.06 -25.84 0.45
N GLU A 184 1.80 -26.81 -0.08
CA GLU A 184 1.19 -28.08 -0.47
C GLU A 184 0.36 -28.44 0.76
N ARG A 185 -0.96 -28.20 0.70
CA ARG A 185 -1.86 -28.67 1.73
C ARG A 185 -1.85 -30.09 1.31
N GLY A 186 -0.86 -30.83 1.83
CA GLY A 186 -0.77 -32.24 1.59
C GLY A 186 -2.16 -32.78 1.85
N PRO A 187 -2.64 -33.77 1.10
CA PRO A 187 -4.02 -34.24 1.17
C PRO A 187 -4.57 -34.39 2.61
N VAL A 188 -3.67 -34.65 3.57
CA VAL A 188 -3.88 -34.59 5.02
C VAL A 188 -4.47 -33.26 5.56
N SER A 189 -3.93 -32.09 5.21
CA SER A 189 -4.40 -30.79 5.74
C SER A 189 -5.77 -30.37 5.19
N GLU A 190 -6.13 -30.77 3.97
CA GLU A 190 -7.46 -30.53 3.41
C GLU A 190 -8.49 -31.48 4.01
N VAL A 191 -8.12 -32.74 4.21
CA VAL A 191 -8.95 -33.73 4.92
C VAL A 191 -9.21 -33.28 6.36
N ALA A 192 -8.21 -32.74 7.05
CA ALA A 192 -8.36 -32.27 8.43
C ALA A 192 -9.33 -31.08 8.53
N GLN A 193 -9.24 -30.11 7.61
CA GLN A 193 -10.14 -28.95 7.56
C GLN A 193 -11.57 -29.35 7.18
N ALA A 194 -11.74 -30.22 6.17
CA ALA A 194 -13.05 -30.73 5.77
C ALA A 194 -13.71 -31.54 6.90
N ALA A 195 -12.91 -32.32 7.64
CA ALA A 195 -13.39 -33.08 8.79
C ALA A 195 -13.86 -32.19 9.94
N ALA A 196 -13.14 -31.10 10.23
CA ALA A 196 -13.55 -30.12 11.24
C ALA A 196 -14.88 -29.43 10.86
N ALA A 197 -15.02 -28.97 9.62
CA ALA A 197 -16.24 -28.32 9.13
C ALA A 197 -17.46 -29.26 9.17
N LEU A 198 -17.29 -30.54 8.83
CA LEU A 198 -18.36 -31.54 8.92
C LEU A 198 -18.73 -31.88 10.36
N ALA A 199 -17.77 -31.90 11.29
CA ALA A 199 -18.02 -32.12 12.71
C ALA A 199 -18.87 -31.00 13.32
N ASP A 200 -18.56 -29.73 12.98
CA ASP A 200 -19.35 -28.57 13.42
C ASP A 200 -20.77 -28.60 12.83
N ALA A 201 -20.92 -28.98 11.56
CA ALA A 201 -22.22 -29.11 10.92
C ALA A 201 -23.07 -30.23 11.55
N LEU A 202 -22.46 -31.33 12.01
CA LEU A 202 -23.13 -32.42 12.75
C LEU A 202 -23.57 -32.01 14.16
N ALA A 203 -22.85 -31.09 14.80
CA ALA A 203 -23.16 -30.58 16.15
C ALA A 203 -24.19 -29.44 16.16
N GLY A 204 -24.46 -28.84 14.99
CA GLY A 204 -25.42 -27.75 14.82
C GLY A 204 -26.89 -28.15 15.02
N PRO A 205 -27.78 -27.18 15.33
CA PRO A 205 -29.19 -27.43 15.62
C PRO A 205 -29.99 -27.97 14.43
N ASP A 206 -29.52 -27.74 13.20
CA ASP A 206 -30.09 -28.25 11.94
C ASP A 206 -29.24 -29.37 11.33
N GLY A 207 -28.64 -30.26 12.15
CA GLY A 207 -27.76 -31.38 11.73
C GLY A 207 -28.41 -32.45 10.83
N GLY A 208 -29.02 -32.02 9.73
CA GLY A 208 -29.84 -32.75 8.78
C GLY A 208 -29.14 -32.94 7.45
N GLY A 209 -28.19 -33.88 7.41
CA GLY A 209 -27.94 -34.75 6.26
C GLY A 209 -28.68 -36.09 6.47
N PRO A 210 -28.85 -36.93 5.43
CA PRO A 210 -29.88 -37.98 5.39
C PRO A 210 -29.81 -38.95 6.59
N SER A 211 -30.95 -39.13 7.25
CA SER A 211 -31.36 -40.21 8.18
C SER A 211 -30.27 -40.96 8.97
N LEU A 212 -29.27 -40.28 9.53
CA LEU A 212 -28.37 -40.92 10.49
C LEU A 212 -29.13 -41.14 11.80
N SER A 213 -29.05 -42.35 12.33
CA SER A 213 -29.46 -42.67 13.69
C SER A 213 -28.54 -41.97 14.70
N ASP A 214 -28.98 -41.89 15.96
CA ASP A 214 -28.18 -41.25 17.01
C ASP A 214 -26.83 -41.95 17.23
N GLY A 215 -26.78 -43.28 17.05
CA GLY A 215 -25.54 -44.05 17.10
C GLY A 215 -24.59 -43.73 15.95
N GLU A 216 -25.10 -43.58 14.73
CA GLU A 216 -24.29 -43.24 13.55
C GLU A 216 -23.75 -41.80 13.62
N ARG A 217 -24.52 -40.86 14.19
CA ARG A 217 -24.07 -39.49 14.44
C ARG A 217 -22.89 -39.44 15.40
N VAL A 218 -22.96 -40.16 16.52
CA VAL A 218 -21.87 -40.22 17.50
C VAL A 218 -20.60 -40.81 16.87
N LEU A 219 -20.76 -41.90 16.12
CA LEU A 219 -19.64 -42.59 15.48
C LEU A 219 -18.97 -41.74 14.39
N LEU A 220 -19.76 -41.08 13.54
CA LEU A 220 -19.25 -40.18 12.50
C LEU A 220 -18.56 -38.96 13.10
N GLY A 221 -19.12 -38.35 14.15
CA GLY A 221 -18.49 -37.25 14.87
C GLY A 221 -17.14 -37.61 15.48
N GLU A 222 -17.00 -38.83 16.01
CA GLU A 222 -15.74 -39.34 16.53
C GLU A 222 -14.69 -39.53 15.42
N TRP A 223 -15.08 -40.10 14.27
CA TRP A 223 -14.17 -40.27 13.13
C TRP A 223 -13.70 -38.95 12.54
N LEU A 224 -14.60 -37.98 12.37
CA LEU A 224 -14.26 -36.64 11.89
C LEU A 224 -13.33 -35.91 12.88
N SER A 225 -13.54 -36.09 14.18
CA SER A 225 -12.67 -35.52 15.22
C SER A 225 -11.27 -36.11 15.23
N ARG A 226 -11.09 -37.35 14.77
CA ARG A 226 -9.77 -37.98 14.61
C ARG A 226 -9.07 -37.52 13.34
N LEU A 227 -9.83 -37.41 12.24
CA LEU A 227 -9.33 -36.92 10.96
C LEU A 227 -8.92 -35.44 11.02
N SER A 228 -9.60 -34.62 11.83
CA SER A 228 -9.26 -33.20 12.00
C SER A 228 -7.97 -32.93 12.81
N ARG A 229 -7.44 -33.97 13.49
CA ARG A 229 -6.21 -33.91 14.29
C ARG A 229 -4.99 -34.50 13.58
N THR A 230 -5.17 -34.98 12.34
CA THR A 230 -4.11 -35.57 11.51
C THR A 230 -3.50 -34.51 10.62
#